data_AF-A0A957MWT3-F1
#
_entry.id   AF-A0A957MWT3-F1
#
_cell.length_a   1.000
_cell.length_b   1.000
_cell.length_c   1.000
_cell.angle_alpha   90.00
_cell.angle_beta   90.00
_cell.angle_gamma   90.00
#
_symmetry.space_group_name_H-M   'P 1'
#
loop_
_entity.id
_entity.type
_entity.pdbx_description
1 polymer ?
#
loop_
_entity_poly.entity_id
_entity_poly.type
_entity_poly.pdbx_seq_one_letter_code
_entity_poly.pdbx_strand_id
1 'polypeptide(L)'
;MSEVNEFLHHPVNDEQRDLLEVLLDNCETLEIEGHSVIITMVQATGFSDELSTLAARLRDFYEPDALFLVVDLGDMIQVVARSTTDSIDVGKVAEALGGGGHSRAAAAHLRGARLKTVRAQIEHLVRIHARAALTVADLMSSGRPQMLDPDMTIIQADEMMRRFGHEGFPVVTTDEEGSDRLLGVFTRREADRAIDHGLGDQAVRRYMRSGEVSVRPEDSIVTLRRRMIDSNWGQIPVVDDGGDIIGIVTRTDLIKLWDEASRPDRRAGELGQRLRQTLNPVQHHLLELIGVEVEQMDYDAYVVGGFVRDLMLDVVSRRALTLDVDIVIEGDAIAFARHMQRKFGGRVVEHKRFGTAKWLLTSDDAPVKLAALLADLNGAGALKDLPPHLDFDTARTEFYTEPTVLPTVQQSSIKLDLHRRDFTINT
;
A
#
# COMPACT_ATOMS: atom_id res chain seq x y z
N MET A 1 7.28 -31.07 31.13
CA MET A 1 6.67 -30.24 30.05
C MET A 1 5.62 -31.01 29.22
N SER A 2 5.28 -32.27 29.54
CA SER A 2 4.33 -33.08 28.75
C SER A 2 2.86 -32.91 29.12
N GLU A 3 2.53 -32.43 30.33
CA GLU A 3 1.13 -32.35 30.80
C GLU A 3 0.36 -31.11 30.31
N VAL A 4 1.06 -30.10 29.78
CA VAL A 4 0.42 -28.86 29.29
C VAL A 4 -0.02 -29.00 27.82
N ASN A 5 0.59 -29.91 27.07
CA ASN A 5 0.25 -30.13 25.65
C ASN A 5 -1.03 -30.96 25.45
N GLU A 6 -1.47 -31.67 26.50
CA GLU A 6 -2.69 -32.48 26.51
C GLU A 6 -3.97 -31.63 26.69
N PHE A 7 -3.82 -30.40 27.20
CA PHE A 7 -4.94 -29.45 27.38
C PHE A 7 -5.14 -28.47 26.21
N LEU A 8 -4.18 -28.38 25.28
CA LEU A 8 -4.23 -27.44 24.16
C LEU A 8 -4.68 -28.08 22.83
N HIS A 9 -4.65 -29.42 22.74
CA HIS A 9 -5.09 -30.14 21.55
C HIS A 9 -6.08 -31.24 21.95
N HIS A 10 -7.38 -31.02 21.74
CA HIS A 10 -8.35 -32.11 21.80
C HIS A 10 -7.90 -33.22 20.82
N PRO A 11 -7.63 -34.46 21.29
CA PRO A 11 -7.30 -35.55 20.42
C PRO A 11 -8.51 -35.83 19.51
N VAL A 12 -8.27 -35.83 18.21
CA VAL A 12 -9.27 -36.12 17.19
C VAL A 12 -9.70 -37.57 17.35
N ASN A 13 -10.96 -37.78 17.67
CA ASN A 13 -11.52 -39.12 17.80
C ASN A 13 -11.54 -39.82 16.43
N ASP A 14 -11.83 -41.12 16.42
CA ASP A 14 -11.76 -41.89 15.18
C ASP A 14 -12.77 -41.38 14.12
N GLU A 15 -13.98 -40.98 14.52
CA GLU A 15 -14.99 -40.40 13.61
C GLU A 15 -14.55 -39.06 13.00
N GLN A 16 -13.94 -38.17 13.79
CA GLN A 16 -13.38 -36.91 13.32
C GLN A 16 -12.17 -37.15 12.41
N ARG A 17 -11.39 -38.22 12.61
CA ARG A 17 -10.23 -38.56 11.78
C ARG A 17 -10.66 -39.03 10.41
N ASP A 18 -11.64 -39.92 10.35
CA ASP A 18 -12.25 -40.40 9.11
C ASP A 18 -12.85 -39.23 8.33
N LEU A 19 -13.56 -38.32 9.01
CA LEU A 19 -14.09 -37.12 8.37
C LEU A 19 -13.00 -36.17 7.88
N LEU A 20 -11.91 -36.00 8.65
CA LEU A 20 -10.78 -35.15 8.26
C LEU A 20 -10.10 -35.64 6.98
N GLU A 21 -9.91 -36.95 6.82
CA GLU A 21 -9.35 -37.53 5.58
C GLU A 21 -10.22 -37.19 4.37
N VAL A 22 -11.54 -37.37 4.48
CA VAL A 22 -12.46 -37.00 3.40
C VAL A 22 -12.44 -35.49 3.13
N LEU A 23 -12.33 -34.66 4.17
CA LEU A 23 -12.26 -33.20 4.01
C LEU A 23 -10.98 -32.75 3.30
N LEU A 24 -9.84 -33.37 3.59
CA LEU A 24 -8.56 -33.10 2.93
C LEU A 24 -8.64 -33.44 1.43
N ASP A 25 -9.26 -34.57 1.08
CA ASP A 25 -9.41 -35.00 -0.32
C ASP A 25 -10.37 -34.11 -1.13
N ASN A 26 -11.32 -33.44 -0.46
CA ASN A 26 -12.32 -32.56 -1.08
C ASN A 26 -11.99 -31.06 -0.93
N CYS A 27 -10.78 -30.71 -0.49
CA CYS A 27 -10.34 -29.32 -0.42
C CYS A 27 -10.18 -28.73 -1.83
N GLU A 28 -10.97 -27.71 -2.12
CA GLU A 28 -10.81 -26.88 -3.32
C GLU A 28 -10.18 -25.55 -2.94
N THR A 29 -9.12 -25.14 -3.64
CA THR A 29 -8.47 -23.84 -3.46
C THR A 29 -8.94 -22.88 -4.55
N LEU A 30 -9.36 -21.69 -4.14
CA LEU A 30 -9.83 -20.61 -5.00
C LEU A 30 -8.96 -19.37 -4.77
N GLU A 31 -8.60 -18.69 -5.86
CA GLU A 31 -7.98 -17.37 -5.81
C GLU A 31 -9.07 -16.30 -6.00
N ILE A 32 -9.25 -15.45 -4.99
CA ILE A 32 -10.26 -14.39 -4.97
C ILE A 32 -9.60 -13.07 -4.56
N GLU A 33 -9.51 -12.08 -5.46
CA GLU A 33 -8.90 -10.77 -5.19
C GLU A 33 -7.46 -10.86 -4.64
N GLY A 34 -6.69 -11.85 -5.09
CA GLY A 34 -5.32 -12.12 -4.62
C GLY A 34 -5.24 -12.90 -3.30
N HIS A 35 -6.38 -13.41 -2.81
CA HIS A 35 -6.45 -14.24 -1.61
C HIS A 35 -6.67 -15.71 -1.91
N SER A 36 -5.93 -16.55 -1.17
CA SER A 36 -6.11 -18.00 -1.20
C SER A 36 -7.26 -18.40 -0.27
N VAL A 37 -8.35 -18.86 -0.85
CA VAL A 37 -9.57 -19.27 -0.13
C VAL A 37 -9.80 -20.75 -0.35
N ILE A 38 -9.82 -21.52 0.73
CA ILE A 38 -10.13 -22.95 0.67
C ILE A 38 -11.59 -23.17 1.03
N ILE A 39 -12.30 -23.91 0.19
CA ILE A 39 -13.65 -24.39 0.47
C ILE A 39 -13.60 -25.92 0.41
N THR A 40 -14.04 -26.58 1.48
CA THR A 40 -14.21 -28.03 1.51
C THR A 40 -15.66 -28.35 1.85
N MET A 41 -16.24 -29.31 1.13
CA MET A 41 -17.64 -29.67 1.24
C MET A 41 -17.79 -31.18 1.34
N VAL A 42 -18.56 -31.65 2.33
CA VAL A 42 -18.80 -33.08 2.52
C VAL A 42 -20.22 -33.33 3.04
N GLN A 43 -20.77 -34.50 2.71
CA GLN A 43 -21.97 -35.02 3.35
C GLN A 43 -21.57 -36.01 4.45
N ALA A 44 -21.98 -35.72 5.68
CA ALA A 44 -21.67 -36.52 6.87
C ALA A 44 -22.94 -36.69 7.71
N THR A 45 -23.92 -37.41 7.16
CA THR A 45 -25.20 -37.63 7.82
C THR A 45 -25.02 -38.39 9.13
N GLY A 46 -25.47 -37.79 10.24
CA GLY A 46 -25.37 -38.39 11.57
C GLY A 46 -24.08 -38.08 12.35
N PHE A 47 -23.18 -37.26 11.80
CA PHE A 47 -22.03 -36.75 12.55
C PHE A 47 -22.48 -35.81 13.66
N SER A 48 -21.98 -35.99 14.89
CA SER A 48 -22.46 -35.24 16.06
C SER A 48 -21.40 -34.41 16.79
N ASP A 49 -20.13 -34.55 16.41
CA ASP A 49 -19.02 -33.85 17.05
C ASP A 49 -18.79 -32.42 16.55
N GLU A 50 -17.90 -31.69 17.22
CA GLU A 50 -17.56 -30.31 16.86
C GLU A 50 -16.69 -30.23 15.60
N LEU A 51 -17.21 -29.59 14.55
CA LEU A 51 -16.49 -29.30 13.30
C LEU A 51 -15.40 -28.22 13.44
N SER A 52 -15.43 -27.44 14.52
CA SER A 52 -14.48 -26.34 14.75
C SER A 52 -13.04 -26.82 14.89
N THR A 53 -12.82 -28.01 15.45
CA THR A 53 -11.49 -28.63 15.62
C THR A 53 -10.92 -29.06 14.26
N LEU A 54 -11.76 -29.59 13.38
CA LEU A 54 -11.41 -29.96 12.01
C LEU A 54 -11.04 -28.75 11.17
N ALA A 55 -11.84 -27.68 11.25
CA ALA A 55 -11.53 -26.42 10.57
C ALA A 55 -10.20 -25.81 11.05
N ALA A 56 -9.88 -25.89 12.34
CA ALA A 56 -8.59 -25.42 12.86
C ALA A 56 -7.42 -26.24 12.27
N ARG A 57 -7.53 -27.57 12.22
CA ARG A 57 -6.48 -28.43 11.65
C ARG A 57 -6.28 -28.20 10.15
N LEU A 58 -7.35 -28.08 9.38
CA LEU A 58 -7.27 -27.79 7.95
C LEU A 58 -6.62 -26.44 7.69
N ARG A 59 -6.96 -25.42 8.49
CA ARG A 59 -6.34 -24.10 8.42
C ARG A 59 -4.85 -24.18 8.75
N ASP A 60 -4.48 -24.90 9.80
CA ASP A 60 -3.07 -25.02 10.20
C ASP A 60 -2.25 -25.85 9.20
N PHE A 61 -2.89 -26.75 8.45
CA PHE A 61 -2.24 -27.56 7.42
C PHE A 61 -2.01 -26.81 6.10
N TYR A 62 -3.02 -26.09 5.61
CA TYR A 62 -2.94 -25.40 4.32
C TYR A 62 -2.57 -23.91 4.41
N GLU A 63 -2.65 -23.32 5.60
CA GLU A 63 -2.43 -21.90 5.87
C GLU A 63 -3.13 -20.93 4.88
N PRO A 64 -4.42 -21.13 4.52
CA PRO A 64 -5.10 -20.25 3.56
C PRO A 64 -5.45 -18.91 4.21
N ASP A 65 -5.71 -17.88 3.39
CA ASP A 65 -6.22 -16.59 3.87
C ASP A 65 -7.59 -16.75 4.53
N ALA A 66 -8.45 -17.58 3.93
CA ALA A 66 -9.72 -18.00 4.51
C ALA A 66 -10.03 -19.47 4.22
N LEU A 67 -10.70 -20.13 5.16
CA LEU A 67 -11.17 -21.50 5.07
C LEU A 67 -12.67 -21.56 5.37
N PHE A 68 -13.42 -22.22 4.50
CA PHE A 68 -14.84 -22.54 4.68
C PHE A 68 -15.05 -24.05 4.65
N LEU A 69 -15.36 -24.61 5.82
CA LEU A 69 -15.77 -26.00 5.99
C LEU A 69 -17.29 -26.07 5.95
N VAL A 70 -17.85 -26.76 4.94
CA VAL A 70 -19.30 -26.89 4.74
C VAL A 70 -19.68 -28.36 4.84
N VAL A 71 -20.43 -28.72 5.87
CA VAL A 71 -20.83 -30.11 6.14
C VAL A 71 -22.34 -30.24 6.12
N ASP A 72 -22.85 -31.14 5.30
CA ASP A 72 -24.26 -31.52 5.28
C ASP A 72 -24.50 -32.67 6.28
N LEU A 73 -25.19 -32.37 7.37
CA LEU A 73 -25.50 -33.32 8.45
C LEU A 73 -26.81 -34.08 8.20
N GLY A 74 -27.51 -33.77 7.09
CA GLY A 74 -28.77 -34.40 6.67
C GLY A 74 -30.01 -33.55 6.99
N ASP A 75 -30.15 -33.07 8.22
CA ASP A 75 -31.23 -32.16 8.61
C ASP A 75 -30.88 -30.68 8.39
N MET A 76 -29.58 -30.37 8.43
CA MET A 76 -29.04 -29.04 8.24
C MET A 76 -27.63 -29.07 7.64
N ILE A 77 -27.26 -27.97 6.98
CA ILE A 77 -25.90 -27.70 6.54
C ILE A 77 -25.24 -26.79 7.58
N GLN A 78 -24.10 -27.21 8.10
CA GLN A 78 -23.26 -26.43 8.99
C GLN A 78 -22.07 -25.85 8.21
N VAL A 79 -21.85 -24.55 8.35
CA VAL A 79 -20.69 -23.84 7.81
C VAL A 79 -19.83 -23.42 8.98
N VAL A 80 -18.54 -23.78 8.96
CA VAL A 80 -17.53 -23.26 9.87
C VAL A 80 -16.50 -22.50 9.05
N ALA A 81 -16.29 -21.24 9.40
CA ALA A 81 -15.36 -20.36 8.70
C ALA A 81 -14.22 -19.92 9.61
N ARG A 82 -13.02 -19.86 9.04
CA ARG A 82 -11.82 -19.35 9.69
C ARG A 82 -11.07 -18.44 8.74
N SER A 83 -10.54 -17.34 9.27
CA SER A 83 -9.64 -16.45 8.53
C SER A 83 -8.29 -16.41 9.23
N THR A 84 -7.20 -16.42 8.46
CA THR A 84 -5.84 -16.17 8.97
C THR A 84 -5.46 -14.70 8.84
N THR A 85 -6.15 -13.96 7.97
CA THR A 85 -5.91 -12.53 7.71
C THR A 85 -7.11 -11.67 8.12
N ASP A 86 -6.90 -10.35 8.20
CA ASP A 86 -7.97 -9.38 8.41
C ASP A 86 -8.54 -8.85 7.07
N SER A 87 -8.12 -9.45 5.94
CA SER A 87 -8.53 -9.05 4.58
C SER A 87 -9.84 -9.71 4.17
N ILE A 88 -10.14 -10.90 4.72
CA ILE A 88 -11.42 -11.60 4.57
C ILE A 88 -12.10 -11.68 5.94
N ASP A 89 -13.19 -10.93 6.09
CA ASP A 89 -14.03 -10.96 7.29
C ASP A 89 -15.04 -12.11 7.20
N VAL A 90 -14.68 -13.27 7.75
CA VAL A 90 -15.55 -14.45 7.73
C VAL A 90 -16.78 -14.30 8.62
N GLY A 91 -16.76 -13.35 9.57
CA GLY A 91 -17.91 -13.02 10.41
C GLY A 91 -19.06 -12.46 9.60
N LYS A 92 -18.77 -11.50 8.71
CA LYS A 92 -19.77 -10.92 7.79
C LYS A 92 -20.33 -11.95 6.81
N VAL A 93 -19.48 -12.83 6.30
CA VAL A 93 -19.93 -13.92 5.42
C VAL A 93 -20.90 -14.85 6.16
N ALA A 94 -20.57 -15.23 7.40
CA ALA A 94 -21.45 -16.07 8.20
C ALA A 94 -22.77 -15.37 8.58
N GLU A 95 -22.72 -14.09 8.95
CA GLU A 95 -23.91 -13.27 9.27
C GLU A 95 -24.87 -13.20 8.07
N ALA A 96 -24.34 -12.99 6.86
CA ALA A 96 -25.13 -13.00 5.63
C ALA A 96 -25.74 -14.39 5.30
N LEU A 97 -25.16 -15.47 5.82
CA LEU A 97 -25.69 -16.84 5.72
C LEU A 97 -26.66 -17.19 6.88
N GLY A 98 -26.98 -16.25 7.77
CA GLY A 98 -27.84 -16.47 8.93
C GLY A 98 -27.13 -17.03 10.17
N GLY A 99 -25.80 -16.94 10.20
CA GLY A 99 -24.95 -17.34 11.31
C GLY A 99 -24.43 -16.16 12.14
N GLY A 100 -23.26 -16.35 12.76
CA GLY A 100 -22.58 -15.32 13.54
C GLY A 100 -21.15 -15.70 13.93
N GLY A 101 -20.42 -14.73 14.48
CA GLY A 101 -19.05 -14.92 14.93
C GLY A 101 -18.22 -13.64 14.92
N HIS A 102 -16.91 -13.81 14.82
CA HIS A 102 -15.92 -12.74 14.71
C HIS A 102 -15.27 -12.73 13.33
N SER A 103 -14.53 -11.67 13.02
CA SER A 103 -13.86 -11.48 11.73
C SER A 103 -12.92 -12.62 11.33
N ARG A 104 -12.38 -13.39 12.30
CA ARG A 104 -11.49 -14.54 12.06
C ARG A 104 -12.10 -15.90 12.29
N ALA A 105 -13.28 -15.98 12.91
CA ALA A 105 -13.87 -17.24 13.31
C ALA A 105 -15.39 -17.10 13.40
N ALA A 106 -16.11 -17.81 12.54
CA ALA A 106 -17.56 -17.73 12.49
C ALA A 106 -18.19 -19.07 12.13
N ALA A 107 -19.50 -19.19 12.34
CA ALA A 107 -20.27 -20.35 11.97
C ALA A 107 -21.69 -19.96 11.52
N ALA A 108 -22.27 -20.75 10.62
CA ALA A 108 -23.63 -20.59 10.17
C ALA A 108 -24.33 -21.95 10.03
N HIS A 109 -25.64 -21.94 10.16
CA HIS A 109 -26.48 -23.14 10.12
C HIS A 109 -27.66 -22.90 9.18
N LEU A 110 -27.74 -23.69 8.11
CA LEU A 110 -28.75 -23.54 7.06
C LEU A 110 -29.65 -24.77 6.99
N ARG A 111 -30.96 -24.57 7.08
CA ARG A 111 -31.96 -25.66 6.92
C ARG A 111 -32.55 -25.65 5.52
N GLY A 112 -32.67 -26.83 4.90
CA GLY A 112 -33.26 -26.98 3.56
C GLY A 112 -32.42 -26.40 2.41
N ALA A 113 -31.16 -26.06 2.67
CA ALA A 113 -30.21 -25.61 1.66
C ALA A 113 -29.55 -26.82 0.95
N ARG A 114 -28.92 -26.57 -0.21
CA ARG A 114 -28.11 -27.56 -0.93
C ARG A 114 -26.65 -27.10 -0.94
N LEU A 115 -25.70 -28.02 -0.78
CA LEU A 115 -24.25 -27.73 -0.78
C LEU A 115 -23.84 -26.82 -1.95
N LYS A 116 -24.29 -27.13 -3.17
CA LYS A 116 -23.98 -26.34 -4.37
C LYS A 116 -24.46 -24.87 -4.28
N THR A 117 -25.61 -24.62 -3.65
CA THR A 117 -26.13 -23.27 -3.46
C THR A 117 -25.33 -22.52 -2.40
N VAL A 118 -25.00 -23.19 -1.29
CA VAL A 118 -24.19 -22.61 -0.21
C VAL A 118 -22.81 -22.24 -0.73
N ARG A 119 -22.19 -23.10 -1.55
CA ARG A 119 -20.92 -22.80 -2.22
C ARG A 119 -20.97 -21.49 -3.00
N ALA A 120 -21.93 -21.36 -3.92
CA ALA A 120 -22.06 -20.17 -4.76
C ALA A 120 -22.31 -18.90 -3.91
N GLN A 121 -23.05 -19.02 -2.81
CA GLN A 121 -23.26 -17.92 -1.87
C GLN A 121 -21.96 -17.54 -1.15
N ILE A 122 -21.18 -18.51 -0.66
CA ILE A 122 -19.89 -18.26 -0.01
C ILE A 122 -18.95 -17.56 -1.00
N GLU A 123 -18.78 -18.09 -2.21
CA GLU A 123 -17.92 -17.48 -3.23
C GLU A 123 -18.33 -16.03 -3.53
N HIS A 124 -19.63 -15.76 -3.65
CA HIS A 124 -20.15 -14.42 -3.89
C HIS A 124 -19.93 -13.48 -2.71
N LEU A 125 -20.22 -13.94 -1.48
CA LEU A 125 -20.06 -13.14 -0.26
C LEU A 125 -18.59 -12.87 0.05
N VAL A 126 -17.71 -13.83 -0.20
CA VAL A 126 -16.27 -13.63 -0.09
C VAL A 126 -15.83 -12.57 -1.09
N ARG A 127 -16.28 -12.58 -2.35
CA ARG A 127 -15.95 -11.50 -3.30
C ARG A 127 -16.43 -10.12 -2.86
N ILE A 128 -17.58 -10.03 -2.19
CA ILE A 128 -18.13 -8.74 -1.69
C ILE A 128 -17.38 -8.24 -0.46
N HIS A 129 -16.91 -9.16 0.39
CA HIS A 129 -16.33 -8.84 1.69
C HIS A 129 -14.81 -9.00 1.75
N ALA A 130 -14.20 -9.62 0.75
CA ALA A 130 -12.76 -9.64 0.54
C ALA A 130 -12.31 -8.27 0.09
N ARG A 131 -11.23 -7.79 0.68
CA ARG A 131 -10.48 -6.63 0.21
C ARG A 131 -9.41 -7.13 -0.76
N ALA A 132 -8.89 -6.26 -1.62
CA ALA A 132 -7.72 -6.63 -2.40
C ALA A 132 -6.56 -6.94 -1.44
N ALA A 133 -5.80 -7.99 -1.72
CA ALA A 133 -4.58 -8.28 -0.97
C ALA A 133 -3.61 -7.11 -1.15
N LEU A 134 -3.23 -6.44 -0.06
CA LEU A 134 -2.16 -5.45 -0.12
C LEU A 134 -0.86 -6.13 -0.54
N THR A 135 -0.16 -5.47 -1.45
CA THR A 135 1.13 -5.88 -2.00
C THR A 135 2.25 -4.99 -1.45
N VAL A 136 3.49 -5.37 -1.69
CA VAL A 136 4.65 -4.52 -1.38
C VAL A 136 4.55 -3.20 -2.15
N ALA A 137 4.06 -3.22 -3.39
CA ALA A 137 3.88 -2.01 -4.20
C ALA A 137 3.00 -0.96 -3.51
N ASP A 138 1.96 -1.40 -2.80
CA ASP A 138 1.04 -0.51 -2.08
C ASP A 138 1.66 0.17 -0.85
N LEU A 139 2.79 -0.35 -0.36
CA LEU A 139 3.49 0.16 0.83
C LEU A 139 4.82 0.84 0.52
N MET A 140 5.48 0.41 -0.55
CA MET A 140 6.84 0.81 -0.83
C MET A 140 6.92 2.31 -1.13
N SER A 141 8.10 2.87 -0.88
CA SER A 141 8.45 4.15 -1.50
C SER A 141 8.99 3.84 -2.87
N SER A 142 8.26 4.27 -3.90
CA SER A 142 8.62 4.08 -5.30
C SER A 142 9.82 4.94 -5.70
N GLY A 143 10.52 4.49 -6.74
CA GLY A 143 11.70 5.14 -7.29
C GLY A 143 13.00 4.66 -6.63
N ARG A 144 14.13 5.04 -7.26
CA ARG A 144 15.46 4.63 -6.80
C ARG A 144 15.70 5.16 -5.38
N PRO A 145 15.80 4.30 -4.35
CA PRO A 145 15.99 4.74 -2.98
C PRO A 145 17.40 5.34 -2.81
N GLN A 146 17.60 6.08 -1.72
CA GLN A 146 18.94 6.51 -1.35
C GLN A 146 19.75 5.28 -0.94
N MET A 147 20.96 5.16 -1.48
CA MET A 147 21.85 4.02 -1.28
C MET A 147 23.25 4.50 -0.89
N LEU A 148 24.01 3.61 -0.24
CA LEU A 148 25.38 3.88 0.16
C LEU A 148 26.36 3.15 -0.74
N ASP A 149 27.44 3.85 -1.09
CA ASP A 149 28.60 3.25 -1.73
C ASP A 149 29.38 2.40 -0.69
N PRO A 150 29.80 1.17 -1.01
CA PRO A 150 30.49 0.28 -0.07
C PRO A 150 31.81 0.83 0.46
N ASP A 151 32.49 1.68 -0.31
CA ASP A 151 33.81 2.22 0.01
C ASP A 151 33.74 3.60 0.70
N MET A 152 32.54 4.19 0.81
CA MET A 152 32.35 5.41 1.60
C MET A 152 32.66 5.18 3.08
N THR A 153 33.08 6.23 3.77
CA THR A 153 33.36 6.17 5.21
C THR A 153 32.08 6.12 6.02
N ILE A 154 32.15 5.52 7.22
CA ILE A 154 31.01 5.48 8.15
C ILE A 154 30.58 6.90 8.57
N ILE A 155 31.51 7.85 8.70
CA ILE A 155 31.16 9.25 9.01
C ILE A 155 30.30 9.86 7.91
N GLN A 156 30.67 9.68 6.64
CA GLN A 156 29.86 10.15 5.51
C GLN A 156 28.48 9.48 5.49
N ALA A 157 28.39 8.20 5.86
CA ALA A 157 27.12 7.49 5.95
C ALA A 157 26.25 8.03 7.10
N ASP A 158 26.84 8.33 8.26
CA ASP A 158 26.14 8.97 9.39
C ASP A 158 25.63 10.38 9.01
N GLU A 159 26.42 11.16 8.28
CA GLU A 159 25.96 12.45 7.74
C GLU A 159 24.74 12.29 6.83
N MET A 160 24.73 11.28 5.95
CA MET A 160 23.56 10.96 5.12
C MET A 160 22.36 10.53 5.97
N MET A 161 22.56 9.69 6.99
CA MET A 161 21.50 9.26 7.91
C MET A 161 20.87 10.43 8.64
N ARG A 162 21.68 11.39 9.13
CA ARG A 162 21.19 12.62 9.76
C ARG A 162 20.48 13.51 8.76
N ARG A 163 21.01 13.64 7.55
CA ARG A 163 20.47 14.50 6.49
C ARG A 163 19.09 14.05 6.02
N PHE A 164 18.90 12.76 5.79
CA PHE A 164 17.65 12.23 5.27
C PHE A 164 16.72 11.68 6.36
N GLY A 165 17.18 11.58 7.60
CA GLY A 165 16.42 11.06 8.72
C GLY A 165 16.15 9.55 8.64
N HIS A 166 16.86 8.83 7.75
CA HIS A 166 16.66 7.40 7.54
C HIS A 166 17.46 6.58 8.55
N GLU A 167 16.84 5.53 9.08
CA GLU A 167 17.48 4.62 10.04
C GLU A 167 18.40 3.57 9.39
N GLY A 168 18.29 3.38 8.08
CA GLY A 168 19.10 2.41 7.35
C GLY A 168 19.01 2.58 5.85
N PHE A 169 20.11 2.25 5.19
CA PHE A 169 20.28 2.40 3.75
C PHE A 169 20.76 1.07 3.14
N PRO A 170 20.27 0.71 1.95
CA PRO A 170 20.87 -0.35 1.15
C PRO A 170 22.29 0.05 0.77
N VAL A 171 23.22 -0.90 0.82
CA VAL A 171 24.59 -0.73 0.34
C VAL A 171 24.71 -1.47 -0.98
N VAL A 172 25.06 -0.75 -2.05
CA VAL A 172 25.08 -1.28 -3.41
C VAL A 172 26.41 -0.98 -4.09
N THR A 173 26.88 -1.91 -4.92
CA THR A 173 27.96 -1.64 -5.86
C THR A 173 27.36 -1.49 -7.24
N THR A 174 27.80 -0.47 -7.98
CA THR A 174 27.43 -0.32 -9.39
C THR A 174 28.52 -0.99 -10.23
N ASP A 175 28.12 -1.84 -11.18
CA ASP A 175 29.05 -2.49 -12.11
C ASP A 175 29.45 -1.58 -13.29
N GLU A 176 30.32 -2.07 -14.17
CA GLU A 176 30.78 -1.32 -15.35
C GLU A 176 29.65 -1.06 -16.37
N GLU A 177 28.56 -1.83 -16.30
CA GLU A 177 27.38 -1.69 -17.16
C GLU A 177 26.31 -0.75 -16.56
N GLY A 178 26.49 -0.33 -15.30
CA GLY A 178 25.63 0.60 -14.59
C GLY A 178 24.53 -0.05 -13.74
N SER A 179 24.52 -1.37 -13.58
CA SER A 179 23.56 -2.09 -12.74
C SER A 179 23.97 -2.08 -11.27
N ASP A 180 23.00 -1.85 -10.40
CA ASP A 180 23.20 -1.83 -8.94
C ASP A 180 23.06 -3.23 -8.36
N ARG A 181 24.14 -3.76 -7.80
CA ARG A 181 24.12 -5.01 -7.03
C ARG A 181 24.07 -4.72 -5.54
N LEU A 182 23.02 -5.21 -4.89
CA LEU A 182 22.86 -5.16 -3.44
C LEU A 182 23.95 -5.99 -2.74
N LEU A 183 24.66 -5.39 -1.80
CA LEU A 183 25.67 -6.07 -0.98
C LEU A 183 25.21 -6.28 0.47
N GLY A 184 24.30 -5.44 0.94
CA GLY A 184 23.85 -5.45 2.32
C GLY A 184 22.97 -4.26 2.70
N VAL A 185 22.72 -4.14 4.00
CA VAL A 185 22.10 -2.95 4.60
C VAL A 185 23.03 -2.39 5.67
N PHE A 186 23.11 -1.06 5.77
CA PHE A 186 23.83 -0.37 6.82
C PHE A 186 22.87 0.53 7.60
N THR A 187 22.86 0.37 8.91
CA THR A 187 21.89 1.01 9.80
C THR A 187 22.55 2.04 10.70
N ARG A 188 21.75 3.00 11.20
CA ARG A 188 22.19 4.01 12.15
C ARG A 188 22.84 3.42 13.39
N ARG A 189 22.32 2.30 13.87
CA ARG A 189 22.90 1.58 15.01
C ARG A 189 24.32 1.07 14.73
N GLU A 190 24.60 0.65 13.50
CA GLU A 190 25.95 0.22 13.11
C GLU A 190 26.90 1.41 12.96
N ALA A 191 26.41 2.52 12.39
CA ALA A 191 27.14 3.78 12.32
C ALA A 191 27.53 4.30 13.71
N ASP A 192 26.55 4.49 14.59
CA ASP A 192 26.77 4.97 15.97
C ASP A 192 27.78 4.09 16.71
N ARG A 193 27.62 2.77 16.65
CA ARG A 193 28.54 1.82 17.31
C ARG A 193 29.96 1.93 16.76
N ALA A 194 30.13 2.04 15.45
CA ALA A 194 31.46 2.12 14.85
C ALA A 194 32.13 3.46 15.18
N ILE A 195 31.38 4.57 15.16
CA ILE A 195 31.88 5.91 15.52
C ILE A 195 32.30 5.95 16.99
N ASP A 196 31.48 5.42 17.91
CA ASP A 196 31.80 5.34 19.34
C ASP A 196 33.09 4.55 19.63
N HIS A 197 33.45 3.63 18.74
CA HIS A 197 34.69 2.85 18.81
C HIS A 197 35.86 3.46 18.01
N GLY A 198 35.72 4.67 17.48
CA GLY A 198 36.77 5.35 16.71
C GLY A 198 37.01 4.77 15.32
N LEU A 199 36.00 4.08 14.76
CA LEU A 199 36.07 3.41 13.45
C LEU A 199 35.36 4.20 12.34
N GLY A 200 35.08 5.49 12.57
CA GLY A 200 34.33 6.35 11.64
C GLY A 200 34.95 6.48 10.25
N ASP A 201 36.29 6.44 10.15
CA ASP A 201 37.02 6.52 8.88
C ASP A 201 37.07 5.19 8.11
N GLN A 202 36.52 4.12 8.68
CA GLN A 202 36.45 2.82 8.00
C GLN A 202 35.34 2.80 6.96
N ALA A 203 35.51 1.95 5.94
CA ALA A 203 34.53 1.75 4.88
C ALA A 203 33.26 1.05 5.40
N VAL A 204 32.09 1.50 4.91
CA VAL A 204 30.77 0.95 5.24
C VAL A 204 30.70 -0.55 5.02
N ARG A 205 31.27 -1.07 3.93
CA ARG A 205 31.25 -2.51 3.59
C ARG A 205 31.80 -3.43 4.69
N ARG A 206 32.64 -2.92 5.60
CA ARG A 206 33.22 -3.70 6.70
C ARG A 206 32.26 -3.89 7.87
N TYR A 207 31.26 -3.02 8.00
CA TYR A 207 30.36 -2.96 9.16
C TYR A 207 28.88 -3.08 8.79
N MET A 208 28.56 -3.12 7.49
CA MET A 208 27.23 -3.45 7.00
C MET A 208 26.83 -4.89 7.33
N ARG A 209 25.53 -5.13 7.38
CA ARG A 209 24.99 -6.49 7.35
C ARG A 209 25.00 -6.99 5.92
N SER A 210 25.93 -7.88 5.61
CA SER A 210 26.00 -8.52 4.30
C SER A 210 24.77 -9.37 4.03
N GLY A 211 24.28 -9.32 2.80
CA GLY A 211 23.16 -10.12 2.33
C GLY A 211 22.50 -9.52 1.09
N GLU A 212 21.82 -10.36 0.32
CA GLU A 212 21.05 -9.97 -0.88
C GLU A 212 19.55 -10.15 -0.58
N VAL A 213 19.05 -9.45 0.45
CA VAL A 213 17.65 -9.56 0.87
C VAL A 213 16.83 -8.48 0.19
N SER A 214 15.95 -8.87 -0.72
CA SER A 214 15.00 -8.01 -1.41
C SER A 214 13.59 -8.60 -1.41
N VAL A 215 12.60 -7.86 -1.90
CA VAL A 215 11.25 -8.33 -2.23
C VAL A 215 10.86 -7.83 -3.61
N ARG A 216 9.78 -8.37 -4.19
CA ARG A 216 9.19 -7.89 -5.43
C ARG A 216 7.95 -7.03 -5.16
N PRO A 217 7.55 -6.13 -6.09
CA PRO A 217 6.35 -5.30 -5.91
C PRO A 217 5.07 -6.11 -5.66
N GLU A 218 4.93 -7.23 -6.34
CA GLU A 218 3.80 -8.15 -6.25
C GLU A 218 3.82 -9.07 -5.02
N ASP A 219 4.92 -9.08 -4.25
CA ASP A 219 5.01 -9.91 -3.05
C ASP A 219 3.94 -9.47 -2.03
N SER A 220 3.37 -10.45 -1.32
CA SER A 220 2.41 -10.18 -0.25
C SER A 220 3.08 -9.55 0.97
N ILE A 221 2.28 -8.83 1.77
CA ILE A 221 2.74 -8.30 3.06
C ILE A 221 3.24 -9.42 4.01
N VAL A 222 2.69 -10.62 3.90
CA VAL A 222 3.12 -11.79 4.68
C VAL A 222 4.54 -12.19 4.30
N THR A 223 4.83 -12.30 2.99
CA THR A 223 6.18 -12.57 2.47
C THR A 223 7.16 -11.50 2.91
N LEU A 224 6.80 -10.22 2.78
CA LEU A 224 7.62 -9.11 3.25
C LEU A 224 7.95 -9.23 4.75
N ARG A 225 6.94 -9.46 5.58
CA ARG A 225 7.11 -9.56 7.04
C ARG A 225 8.00 -10.74 7.42
N ARG A 226 7.83 -11.89 6.74
CA ARG A 226 8.70 -13.06 6.92
C ARG A 226 10.14 -12.74 6.54
N ARG A 227 10.38 -12.13 5.38
CA ARG A 227 11.73 -11.70 4.97
C ARG A 227 12.37 -10.75 5.98
N MET A 228 11.62 -9.79 6.54
CA MET A 228 12.13 -8.88 7.58
C MET A 228 12.51 -9.60 8.87
N ILE A 229 11.76 -10.62 9.27
CA ILE A 229 12.04 -11.43 10.47
C ILE A 229 13.26 -12.30 10.24
N ASP A 230 13.28 -13.08 9.16
CA ASP A 230 14.31 -14.07 8.86
C ASP A 230 15.68 -13.41 8.62
N SER A 231 15.70 -12.26 7.92
CA SER A 231 16.93 -11.48 7.69
C SER A 231 17.32 -10.58 8.87
N ASN A 232 16.36 -10.29 9.77
CA ASN A 232 16.46 -9.22 10.76
C ASN A 232 16.75 -7.83 10.15
N TRP A 233 16.37 -7.59 8.90
CA TRP A 233 16.48 -6.28 8.26
C TRP A 233 15.23 -5.43 8.57
N GLY A 234 15.44 -4.13 8.76
CA GLY A 234 14.36 -3.16 9.03
C GLY A 234 13.84 -2.47 7.78
N GLN A 235 14.68 -2.44 6.75
CA GLN A 235 14.44 -1.83 5.46
C GLN A 235 14.82 -2.87 4.42
N ILE A 236 13.88 -3.17 3.51
CA ILE A 236 14.09 -4.15 2.44
C ILE A 236 13.95 -3.43 1.10
N PRO A 237 14.97 -3.47 0.24
CA PRO A 237 14.88 -3.02 -1.15
C PRO A 237 13.83 -3.81 -1.93
N VAL A 238 13.09 -3.12 -2.78
CA VAL A 238 12.17 -3.73 -3.75
C VAL A 238 12.88 -3.78 -5.09
N VAL A 239 12.91 -4.96 -5.71
CA VAL A 239 13.55 -5.20 -7.01
C VAL A 239 12.52 -5.61 -8.04
N ASP A 240 12.73 -5.21 -9.29
CA ASP A 240 11.91 -5.65 -10.41
C ASP A 240 12.34 -7.05 -10.92
N ASP A 241 11.74 -7.51 -12.03
CA ASP A 241 12.11 -8.78 -12.68
C ASP A 241 13.52 -8.78 -13.28
N GLY A 242 14.07 -7.60 -13.61
CA GLY A 242 15.43 -7.41 -14.10
C GLY A 242 16.48 -7.45 -12.99
N GLY A 243 16.06 -7.28 -11.72
CA GLY A 243 16.92 -7.21 -10.56
C GLY A 243 17.29 -5.80 -10.14
N ASP A 244 16.76 -4.78 -10.81
CA ASP A 244 17.02 -3.38 -10.51
C ASP A 244 16.20 -2.92 -9.30
N ILE A 245 16.81 -2.12 -8.42
CA ILE A 245 16.16 -1.60 -7.22
C ILE A 245 15.22 -0.44 -7.59
N ILE A 246 13.93 -0.71 -7.51
CA ILE A 246 12.84 0.22 -7.88
C ILE A 246 12.12 0.85 -6.69
N GLY A 247 12.48 0.45 -5.47
CA GLY A 247 11.87 1.00 -4.27
C GLY A 247 12.46 0.47 -2.97
N ILE A 248 11.88 0.91 -1.86
CA ILE A 248 12.23 0.41 -0.52
C ILE A 248 11.00 0.37 0.38
N VAL A 249 10.92 -0.64 1.23
CA VAL A 249 9.86 -0.80 2.24
C VAL A 249 10.46 -0.99 3.63
N THR A 250 9.86 -0.36 4.65
CA THR A 250 10.40 -0.33 6.02
C THR A 250 9.42 -0.92 7.04
N ARG A 251 9.91 -1.30 8.23
CA ARG A 251 9.04 -1.75 9.34
C ARG A 251 7.99 -0.71 9.71
N THR A 252 8.31 0.58 9.61
CA THR A 252 7.36 1.66 9.86
C THR A 252 6.16 1.59 8.92
N ASP A 253 6.37 1.17 7.67
CA ASP A 253 5.29 1.01 6.69
C ASP A 253 4.35 -0.15 7.07
N LEU A 254 4.90 -1.25 7.59
CA LEU A 254 4.09 -2.34 8.16
C LEU A 254 3.30 -1.89 9.40
N ILE A 255 3.88 -1.04 10.25
CA ILE A 255 3.20 -0.54 11.46
C ILE A 255 2.01 0.35 11.07
N LYS A 256 2.13 1.16 10.01
CA LYS A 256 1.03 2.00 9.52
C LYS A 256 -0.20 1.19 9.09
N LEU A 257 -0.04 -0.08 8.71
CA LEU A 257 -1.16 -0.96 8.37
C LEU A 257 -2.00 -1.42 9.57
N TRP A 258 -1.45 -1.37 10.78
CA TRP A 258 -2.18 -1.77 12.00
C TRP A 258 -3.22 -0.75 12.43
N ASP A 259 -3.12 0.50 11.97
CA ASP A 259 -4.19 1.47 12.12
C ASP A 259 -5.27 1.21 11.06
N GLU A 260 -6.43 0.70 11.48
CA GLU A 260 -7.58 0.45 10.60
C GLU A 260 -8.01 1.70 9.82
N ALA A 261 -7.79 2.89 10.40
CA ALA A 261 -8.06 4.13 9.71
C ALA A 261 -7.06 4.35 8.56
N SER A 262 -5.82 3.88 8.67
CA SER A 262 -4.73 4.10 7.70
C SER A 262 -4.61 3.06 6.59
N ARG A 263 -5.59 2.16 6.46
CA ARG A 263 -5.65 1.22 5.33
C ARG A 263 -5.99 1.96 4.01
N PRO A 264 -5.17 1.83 2.95
CA PRO A 264 -5.30 2.62 1.71
C PRO A 264 -6.69 2.55 1.07
N ASP A 265 -7.24 1.34 0.89
CA ASP A 265 -8.48 1.13 0.11
C ASP A 265 -9.72 1.83 0.68
N ARG A 266 -9.89 1.81 2.00
CA ARG A 266 -11.10 2.39 2.62
C ARG A 266 -11.05 3.92 2.58
N ARG A 267 -9.89 4.51 2.89
CA ARG A 267 -9.69 5.97 2.81
C ARG A 267 -9.75 6.45 1.36
N ALA A 268 -9.13 5.75 0.41
CA ALA A 268 -9.13 6.13 -1.00
C ALA A 268 -10.55 6.11 -1.60
N GLY A 269 -11.33 5.06 -1.33
CA GLY A 269 -12.73 4.98 -1.77
C GLY A 269 -13.62 6.07 -1.18
N GLU A 270 -13.52 6.31 0.14
CA GLU A 270 -14.26 7.37 0.83
C GLU A 270 -13.86 8.77 0.34
N LEU A 271 -12.56 9.05 0.17
CA LEU A 271 -12.05 10.33 -0.33
C LEU A 271 -12.42 10.56 -1.80
N GLY A 272 -12.34 9.54 -2.65
CA GLY A 272 -12.76 9.63 -4.05
C GLY A 272 -14.26 9.95 -4.18
N GLN A 273 -15.10 9.40 -3.31
CA GLN A 273 -16.52 9.76 -3.26
C GLN A 273 -16.73 11.21 -2.81
N ARG A 274 -15.99 11.68 -1.79
CA ARG A 274 -16.05 13.07 -1.33
C ARG A 274 -15.58 14.05 -2.40
N LEU A 275 -14.50 13.73 -3.13
CA LEU A 275 -14.00 14.52 -4.26
C LEU A 275 -15.09 14.72 -5.31
N ARG A 276 -15.76 13.64 -5.74
CA ARG A 276 -16.87 13.68 -6.70
C ARG A 276 -18.06 14.51 -6.24
N GLN A 277 -18.35 14.52 -4.94
CA GLN A 277 -19.45 15.32 -4.37
C GLN A 277 -19.09 16.79 -4.20
N THR A 278 -17.81 17.11 -4.06
CA THR A 278 -17.31 18.45 -3.77
C THR A 278 -17.00 19.24 -5.04
N LEU A 279 -16.38 18.58 -6.02
CA LEU A 279 -15.92 19.21 -7.25
C LEU A 279 -17.03 19.30 -8.29
N ASN A 280 -17.01 20.36 -9.09
CA ASN A 280 -17.85 20.41 -10.28
C ASN A 280 -17.33 19.38 -11.34
N PRO A 281 -18.16 18.97 -12.31
CA PRO A 281 -17.76 17.96 -13.30
C PRO A 281 -16.51 18.34 -14.11
N VAL A 282 -16.30 19.62 -14.37
CA VAL A 282 -15.14 20.14 -15.11
C VAL A 282 -13.85 20.03 -14.29
N GLN A 283 -13.90 20.41 -13.01
CA GLN A 283 -12.79 20.32 -12.07
C GLN A 283 -12.41 18.87 -11.79
N HIS A 284 -13.39 17.99 -11.63
CA HIS A 284 -13.15 16.56 -11.45
C HIS A 284 -12.45 15.96 -12.68
N HIS A 285 -12.98 16.24 -13.87
CA HIS A 285 -12.38 15.79 -15.12
C HIS A 285 -10.96 16.32 -15.32
N LEU A 286 -10.70 17.57 -14.93
CA LEU A 286 -9.36 18.14 -15.01
C LEU A 286 -8.35 17.38 -14.13
N LEU A 287 -8.75 16.95 -12.93
CA LEU A 287 -7.88 16.11 -12.07
C LEU A 287 -7.68 14.72 -12.66
N GLU A 288 -8.72 14.10 -13.23
CA GLU A 288 -8.60 12.81 -13.93
C GLU A 288 -7.66 12.91 -15.13
N LEU A 289 -7.78 13.98 -15.91
CA LEU A 289 -6.90 14.27 -17.05
C LEU A 289 -5.45 14.42 -16.59
N ILE A 290 -5.20 15.15 -15.51
CA ILE A 290 -3.86 15.28 -14.94
C ILE A 290 -3.31 13.91 -14.56
N GLY A 291 -4.10 13.05 -13.90
CA GLY A 291 -3.68 11.68 -13.58
C GLY A 291 -3.23 10.90 -14.81
N VAL A 292 -4.02 10.92 -15.88
CA VAL A 292 -3.70 10.23 -17.16
C VAL A 292 -2.42 10.78 -17.81
N GLU A 293 -2.22 12.09 -17.79
CA GLU A 293 -1.04 12.71 -18.41
C GLU A 293 0.23 12.53 -17.59
N VAL A 294 0.11 12.48 -16.25
CA VAL A 294 1.22 12.21 -15.34
C VAL A 294 1.69 10.76 -15.50
N GLU A 295 0.77 9.82 -15.58
CA GLU A 295 1.07 8.40 -15.80
C GLU A 295 1.77 8.16 -17.15
N GLN A 296 1.40 8.90 -18.21
CA GLN A 296 2.12 8.85 -19.50
C GLN A 296 3.58 9.32 -19.42
N MET A 297 3.92 10.09 -18.40
CA MET A 297 5.29 10.56 -18.13
C MET A 297 6.02 9.68 -17.11
N ASP A 298 5.43 8.55 -16.69
CA ASP A 298 5.96 7.65 -15.66
C ASP A 298 6.24 8.38 -14.34
N TYR A 299 5.36 9.35 -14.01
CA TYR A 299 5.39 10.12 -12.78
C TYR A 299 4.18 9.75 -11.92
N ASP A 300 4.22 10.16 -10.64
CA ASP A 300 3.07 10.13 -9.75
C ASP A 300 2.64 11.55 -9.38
N ALA A 301 1.33 11.75 -9.13
CA ALA A 301 0.77 13.04 -8.73
C ALA A 301 -0.10 12.93 -7.48
N TYR A 302 0.06 13.90 -6.59
CA TYR A 302 -0.61 13.96 -5.31
C TYR A 302 -1.20 15.34 -5.10
N VAL A 303 -2.50 15.39 -4.81
CA VAL A 303 -3.12 16.62 -4.31
C VAL A 303 -2.70 16.81 -2.87
N VAL A 304 -2.19 18.00 -2.52
CA VAL A 304 -1.72 18.33 -1.17
C VAL A 304 -2.30 19.64 -0.66
N GLY A 305 -2.01 19.98 0.60
CA GLY A 305 -2.29 21.29 1.17
C GLY A 305 -3.69 21.44 1.76
N GLY A 306 -4.16 22.69 1.81
CA GLY A 306 -5.42 23.07 2.47
C GLY A 306 -6.63 22.35 1.90
N PHE A 307 -6.66 22.10 0.59
CA PHE A 307 -7.75 21.40 -0.08
C PHE A 307 -7.99 19.99 0.48
N VAL A 308 -6.94 19.20 0.72
CA VAL A 308 -7.05 17.85 1.29
C VAL A 308 -7.61 17.92 2.71
N ARG A 309 -7.08 18.83 3.53
CA ARG A 309 -7.57 19.04 4.90
C ARG A 309 -9.05 19.41 4.90
N ASP A 310 -9.46 20.33 4.05
CA ASP A 310 -10.82 20.85 4.03
C ASP A 310 -11.81 19.78 3.53
N LEU A 311 -11.38 18.93 2.57
CA LEU A 311 -12.09 17.73 2.14
C LEU A 311 -12.25 16.69 3.27
N MET A 312 -11.22 16.52 4.10
CA MET A 312 -11.25 15.59 5.23
C MET A 312 -12.15 16.09 6.37
N LEU A 313 -12.13 17.39 6.67
CA LEU A 313 -12.87 18.00 7.77
C LEU A 313 -14.36 18.23 7.48
N ASP A 314 -14.84 17.90 6.28
CA ASP A 314 -16.23 18.17 5.85
C ASP A 314 -16.59 19.68 5.94
N VAL A 315 -15.58 20.55 5.98
CA VAL A 315 -15.72 22.02 6.07
C VAL A 315 -16.04 22.63 4.69
N VAL A 316 -16.11 21.81 3.65
CA VAL A 316 -16.52 22.25 2.31
C VAL A 316 -18.00 22.62 2.31
N SER A 317 -18.27 23.85 2.73
CA SER A 317 -19.53 24.51 2.51
C SER A 317 -19.84 24.48 1.01
N ARG A 318 -21.06 24.05 0.65
CA ARG A 318 -21.59 23.88 -0.73
C ARG A 318 -21.65 25.15 -1.59
N ARG A 319 -20.77 26.11 -1.40
CA ARG A 319 -20.74 27.38 -2.13
C ARG A 319 -19.30 27.72 -2.53
N ALA A 320 -19.03 27.49 -3.82
CA ALA A 320 -18.05 28.22 -4.60
C ALA A 320 -16.59 28.17 -4.11
N LEU A 321 -16.04 26.97 -3.93
CA LEU A 321 -14.58 26.82 -3.95
C LEU A 321 -14.13 26.87 -5.41
N THR A 322 -13.49 27.99 -5.77
CA THR A 322 -12.51 27.98 -6.86
C THR A 322 -11.51 26.89 -6.52
N LEU A 323 -11.24 25.94 -7.43
CA LEU A 323 -10.28 24.86 -7.18
C LEU A 323 -8.89 25.49 -6.99
N ASP A 324 -8.49 25.68 -5.73
CA ASP A 324 -7.16 26.12 -5.31
C ASP A 324 -6.43 24.88 -4.81
N VAL A 325 -5.80 24.18 -5.76
CA VAL A 325 -5.21 22.87 -5.55
C VAL A 325 -3.74 22.92 -5.90
N ASP A 326 -2.92 22.58 -4.90
CA ASP A 326 -1.51 22.29 -5.04
C ASP A 326 -1.34 20.83 -5.42
N ILE A 327 -0.68 20.58 -6.56
CA ILE A 327 -0.41 19.23 -7.08
C ILE A 327 1.08 18.98 -6.98
N VAL A 328 1.47 18.03 -6.13
CA VAL A 328 2.85 17.57 -6.04
C VAL A 328 3.08 16.45 -7.06
N ILE A 329 4.13 16.60 -7.87
CA ILE A 329 4.59 15.61 -8.84
C ILE A 329 5.84 14.92 -8.29
N GLU A 330 5.81 13.59 -8.14
CA GLU A 330 7.02 12.78 -8.00
C GLU A 330 7.67 12.63 -9.38
N GLY A 331 8.53 13.60 -9.70
CA GLY A 331 9.10 13.76 -11.04
C GLY A 331 9.51 15.21 -11.29
N ASP A 332 9.62 15.64 -12.55
CA ASP A 332 9.86 17.05 -12.88
C ASP A 332 8.53 17.78 -13.15
N ALA A 333 8.06 18.52 -12.15
CA ALA A 333 6.81 19.29 -12.26
C ALA A 333 6.86 20.38 -13.35
N ILE A 334 8.04 20.94 -13.66
CA ILE A 334 8.19 21.94 -14.72
C ILE A 334 8.10 21.27 -16.09
N ALA A 335 8.73 20.11 -16.25
CA ALA A 335 8.60 19.31 -17.47
C ALA A 335 7.14 18.90 -17.70
N PHE A 336 6.45 18.48 -16.64
CA PHE A 336 5.02 18.16 -16.67
C PHE A 336 4.15 19.37 -17.04
N ALA A 337 4.35 20.52 -16.40
CA ALA A 337 3.59 21.73 -16.71
C ALA A 337 3.78 22.17 -18.18
N ARG A 338 5.00 22.09 -18.72
CA ARG A 338 5.26 22.36 -20.15
C ARG A 338 4.58 21.35 -21.05
N HIS A 339 4.49 20.08 -20.66
CA HIS A 339 3.74 19.04 -21.38
C HIS A 339 2.26 19.40 -21.47
N MET A 340 1.65 19.74 -20.35
CA MET A 340 0.26 20.22 -20.29
C MET A 340 0.04 21.44 -21.18
N GLN A 341 0.96 22.42 -21.14
CA GLN A 341 0.89 23.62 -21.97
C GLN A 341 0.93 23.30 -23.48
N ARG A 342 1.82 22.41 -23.92
CA ARG A 342 1.93 22.03 -25.34
C ARG A 342 0.64 21.37 -25.83
N LYS A 343 0.10 20.45 -25.02
CA LYS A 343 -1.08 19.66 -25.38
C LYS A 343 -2.35 20.49 -25.32
N PHE A 344 -2.59 21.19 -24.21
CA PHE A 344 -3.86 21.84 -23.90
C PHE A 344 -3.83 23.38 -23.92
N GLY A 345 -2.70 24.02 -24.22
CA GLY A 345 -2.59 25.48 -24.24
C GLY A 345 -2.48 26.10 -22.85
N GLY A 346 -2.89 27.36 -22.69
CA GLY A 346 -2.67 28.10 -21.46
C GLY A 346 -1.25 28.68 -21.35
N ARG A 347 -0.98 29.35 -20.23
CA ARG A 347 0.34 29.92 -19.93
C ARG A 347 0.95 29.25 -18.71
N VAL A 348 2.22 28.86 -18.81
CA VAL A 348 2.98 28.34 -17.65
C VAL A 348 3.96 29.40 -17.17
N VAL A 349 4.03 29.57 -15.85
CA VAL A 349 5.03 30.38 -15.15
C VAL A 349 5.88 29.46 -14.30
N GLU A 350 7.18 29.43 -14.58
CA GLU A 350 8.11 28.46 -13.98
C GLU A 350 9.01 29.12 -12.93
N HIS A 351 9.29 28.40 -11.86
CA HIS A 351 10.27 28.77 -10.84
C HIS A 351 11.32 27.66 -10.68
N LYS A 352 12.28 27.62 -11.61
CA LYS A 352 13.31 26.57 -11.72
C LYS A 352 14.06 26.29 -10.41
N ARG A 353 14.35 27.32 -9.62
CA ARG A 353 15.09 27.18 -8.35
C ARG A 353 14.33 26.37 -7.30
N PHE A 354 13.00 26.35 -7.37
CA PHE A 354 12.13 25.67 -6.40
C PHE A 354 11.47 24.42 -7.00
N GLY A 355 11.67 24.15 -8.30
CA GLY A 355 11.03 23.03 -8.99
C GLY A 355 9.51 23.18 -9.07
N THR A 356 9.00 24.41 -9.15
CA THR A 356 7.55 24.68 -9.17
C THR A 356 7.12 25.34 -10.48
N ALA A 357 5.86 25.12 -10.87
CA ALA A 357 5.26 25.69 -12.06
C ALA A 357 3.77 26.01 -11.84
N LYS A 358 3.35 27.22 -12.22
CA LYS A 358 1.95 27.66 -12.21
C LYS A 358 1.37 27.59 -13.61
N TRP A 359 0.32 26.81 -13.82
CA TRP A 359 -0.39 26.72 -15.10
C TRP A 359 -1.66 27.57 -15.06
N LEU A 360 -1.65 28.68 -15.80
CA LEU A 360 -2.73 29.63 -15.92
C LEU A 360 -3.70 29.19 -17.02
N LEU A 361 -4.95 28.90 -16.63
CA LEU A 361 -5.98 28.34 -17.51
C LEU A 361 -6.93 29.41 -18.07
N THR A 362 -7.08 30.54 -17.37
CA THR A 362 -7.99 31.63 -17.75
C THR A 362 -7.26 32.89 -18.23
N SER A 363 -6.05 32.75 -18.77
CA SER A 363 -5.27 33.89 -19.29
C SER A 363 -5.74 34.27 -20.69
N ASP A 364 -6.10 35.55 -20.89
CA ASP A 364 -6.56 36.08 -22.18
C ASP A 364 -5.48 36.01 -23.28
N ASP A 365 -4.21 36.18 -22.90
CA ASP A 365 -3.07 36.22 -23.84
C ASP A 365 -2.65 34.85 -24.36
N ALA A 366 -3.08 33.77 -23.71
CA ALA A 366 -2.71 32.40 -24.04
C ALA A 366 -3.88 31.45 -23.71
N PRO A 367 -4.89 31.36 -24.58
CA PRO A 367 -6.09 30.59 -24.28
C PRO A 367 -5.80 29.08 -24.24
N VAL A 368 -6.54 28.39 -23.38
CA VAL A 368 -6.57 26.92 -23.36
C VAL A 368 -7.37 26.38 -24.55
N LYS A 369 -7.00 25.19 -25.03
CA LYS A 369 -7.73 24.43 -26.03
C LYS A 369 -8.88 23.70 -25.36
N LEU A 370 -9.97 24.43 -25.08
CA LEU A 370 -11.11 23.92 -24.30
C LEU A 370 -11.70 22.62 -24.86
N ALA A 371 -11.80 22.48 -26.18
CA ALA A 371 -12.30 21.27 -26.82
C ALA A 371 -11.41 20.03 -26.58
N ALA A 372 -10.09 20.23 -26.45
CA ALA A 372 -9.16 19.14 -26.13
C ALA A 372 -9.15 18.83 -24.63
N LEU A 373 -9.32 19.85 -23.79
CA LEU A 373 -9.31 19.72 -22.33
C LEU A 373 -10.62 19.15 -21.77
N LEU A 374 -11.72 19.25 -22.51
CA LEU A 374 -13.05 18.75 -22.13
C LEU A 374 -13.59 17.69 -23.12
N ALA A 375 -12.72 17.04 -23.89
CA ALA A 375 -13.13 16.15 -24.98
C ALA A 375 -14.07 15.02 -24.54
N ASP A 376 -13.86 14.48 -23.32
CA ASP A 376 -14.64 13.37 -22.77
C ASP A 376 -15.81 13.82 -21.88
N LEU A 377 -15.93 15.12 -21.64
CA LEU A 377 -17.11 15.72 -21.00
C LEU A 377 -18.14 16.02 -22.08
N ASN A 378 -19.30 15.34 -22.02
CA ASN A 378 -20.44 15.45 -22.96
C ASN A 378 -21.06 16.86 -23.11
N GLY A 379 -20.28 17.87 -23.53
CA GLY A 379 -20.72 19.24 -23.82
C GLY A 379 -21.07 20.11 -22.60
N ALA A 380 -20.78 19.67 -21.38
CA ALA A 380 -21.30 20.30 -20.15
C ALA A 380 -20.40 21.35 -19.49
N GLY A 381 -19.24 21.69 -20.06
CA GLY A 381 -18.26 22.60 -19.44
C GLY A 381 -18.03 23.89 -20.21
N ALA A 382 -18.01 25.02 -19.50
CA ALA A 382 -17.60 26.32 -20.04
C ALA A 382 -16.29 26.80 -19.39
N LEU A 383 -15.61 27.76 -20.01
CA LEU A 383 -14.36 28.35 -19.49
C LEU A 383 -14.49 28.85 -18.03
N LYS A 384 -15.69 29.33 -17.65
CA LYS A 384 -16.02 29.79 -16.29
C LYS A 384 -15.98 28.69 -15.22
N ASP A 385 -16.06 27.43 -15.62
CA ASP A 385 -16.11 26.28 -14.71
C ASP A 385 -14.69 25.73 -14.42
N LEU A 386 -13.68 26.19 -15.17
CA LEU A 386 -12.27 25.93 -14.91
C LEU A 386 -11.75 26.79 -13.75
N PRO A 387 -10.78 26.27 -12.97
CA PRO A 387 -10.03 27.13 -12.06
C PRO A 387 -9.19 28.15 -12.82
N PRO A 388 -8.84 29.29 -12.19
CA PRO A 388 -7.99 30.30 -12.81
C PRO A 388 -6.58 29.76 -13.10
N HIS A 389 -6.08 28.90 -12.22
CA HIS A 389 -4.77 28.28 -12.34
C HIS A 389 -4.69 26.98 -11.55
N LEU A 390 -3.64 26.21 -11.81
CA LEU A 390 -3.18 25.08 -11.01
C LEU A 390 -1.71 25.26 -10.68
N ASP A 391 -1.32 24.87 -9.48
CA ASP A 391 0.05 24.90 -9.01
C ASP A 391 0.64 23.49 -8.98
N PHE A 392 1.81 23.34 -9.62
CA PHE A 392 2.57 22.10 -9.68
C PHE A 392 3.88 22.24 -8.93
N ASP A 393 4.11 21.38 -7.96
CA ASP A 393 5.32 21.34 -7.14
C ASP A 393 6.06 20.03 -7.36
N THR A 394 7.37 20.07 -7.57
CA THR A 394 8.18 18.84 -7.55
C THR A 394 8.31 18.34 -6.12
N ALA A 395 7.99 17.06 -5.88
CA ALA A 395 8.24 16.40 -4.60
C ALA A 395 9.74 16.51 -4.26
N ARG A 396 10.05 16.99 -3.05
CA ARG A 396 11.41 17.38 -2.73
C ARG A 396 11.81 17.17 -1.27
N THR A 397 13.09 16.92 -1.07
CA THR A 397 13.75 17.08 0.21
C THR A 397 14.38 18.47 0.30
N GLU A 398 14.28 19.09 1.47
CA GLU A 398 14.90 20.38 1.76
C GLU A 398 15.97 20.20 2.82
N PHE A 399 17.16 20.71 2.56
CA PHE A 399 18.25 20.72 3.54
C PHE A 399 18.65 22.15 3.87
N TYR A 400 18.64 22.46 5.17
CA TYR A 400 19.08 23.72 5.73
C TYR A 400 20.47 23.50 6.33
N THR A 401 21.51 24.02 5.68
CA THR A 401 22.89 23.94 6.19
C THR A 401 23.06 24.72 7.48
N GLU A 402 22.31 25.82 7.64
CA GLU A 402 22.33 26.72 8.79
C GLU A 402 20.93 27.32 9.02
N PRO A 403 20.58 27.74 10.26
CA PRO A 403 19.34 28.47 10.52
C PRO A 403 19.22 29.69 9.61
N THR A 404 18.02 29.98 9.09
CA THR A 404 17.67 31.15 8.25
C THR A 404 18.22 31.18 6.81
N VAL A 405 18.99 30.18 6.38
CA VAL A 405 19.43 30.07 4.99
C VAL A 405 18.34 29.42 4.13
N LEU A 406 18.24 29.82 2.85
CA LEU A 406 17.32 29.16 1.91
C LEU A 406 17.74 27.70 1.71
N PRO A 407 16.79 26.74 1.68
CA PRO A 407 17.12 25.33 1.60
C PRO A 407 17.76 24.97 0.27
N THR A 408 18.61 23.94 0.30
CA THR A 408 18.96 23.20 -0.91
C THR A 408 17.87 22.18 -1.18
N VAL A 409 17.35 22.16 -2.39
CA VAL A 409 16.21 21.34 -2.81
C VAL A 409 16.68 20.22 -3.72
N GLN A 410 16.23 18.99 -3.47
CA GLN A 410 16.49 17.83 -4.32
C GLN A 410 15.20 17.04 -4.53
N GLN A 411 14.99 16.50 -5.75
CA GLN A 411 13.83 15.65 -6.07
C GLN A 411 13.77 14.44 -5.12
N SER A 412 12.57 14.07 -4.69
CA SER A 412 12.33 12.94 -3.80
C SER A 412 10.92 12.38 -4.00
N SER A 413 10.57 11.32 -3.28
CA SER A 413 9.18 10.84 -3.21
C SER A 413 8.29 11.75 -2.34
N ILE A 414 6.97 11.62 -2.45
CA ILE A 414 5.96 12.30 -1.65
C ILE A 414 6.12 11.95 -0.18
N LYS A 415 6.52 10.71 0.12
CA LYS A 415 6.75 10.25 1.50
C LYS A 415 7.85 11.06 2.17
N LEU A 416 8.93 11.33 1.43
CA LEU A 416 10.03 12.18 1.87
C LEU A 416 9.60 13.66 1.96
N ASP A 417 8.81 14.14 1.00
CA ASP A 417 8.26 15.50 1.00
C ASP A 417 7.28 15.74 2.16
N LEU A 418 6.48 14.74 2.55
CA LEU A 418 5.56 14.82 3.68
C LEU A 418 6.31 14.82 5.01
N HIS A 419 7.40 14.06 5.14
CA HIS A 419 8.19 14.01 6.37
C HIS A 419 8.82 15.37 6.72
N ARG A 420 9.16 16.22 5.74
CA ARG A 420 9.60 17.61 6.02
C ARG A 420 8.47 18.55 6.42
N ARG A 421 7.20 18.20 6.11
CA ARG A 421 6.00 19.00 6.42
C ARG A 421 5.38 18.62 7.77
N ASP A 422 5.91 17.60 8.45
CA ASP A 422 5.65 17.38 9.87
C ASP A 422 6.26 18.55 10.66
N PHE A 423 5.47 19.61 10.83
CA PHE A 423 5.70 20.64 11.82
C PHE A 423 5.53 20.02 13.21
N THR A 424 6.50 19.20 13.62
CA THR A 424 6.72 18.92 15.03
C THR A 424 7.30 20.18 15.65
N ILE A 425 6.41 21.15 15.87
CA ILE A 425 6.42 22.18 16.91
C ILE A 425 7.73 23.00 16.97
N ASN A 426 7.63 24.24 16.50
CA ASN A 426 8.24 25.37 17.21
C ASN A 426 7.97 25.18 18.71
N THR A 427 8.96 24.68 19.45
CA THR A 427 8.92 24.67 20.91
C THR A 427 9.45 25.99 21.42
#